data_AF-A0A3N2BDB1-F1
#
_entry.id   AF-A0A3N2BDB1-F1
#
_cell.length_a   1.000
_cell.length_b   1.000
_cell.length_c   1.000
_cell.angle_alpha   90.00
_cell.angle_beta   90.00
_cell.angle_gamma   90.00
#
_symmetry.space_group_name_H-M   'P 1'
#
loop_
_entity.id
_entity.type
_entity.pdbx_description
1 polymer ?
#
loop_
_entity_poly.entity_id
_entity_poly.type
_entity_poly.pdbx_seq_one_letter_code
_entity_poly.pdbx_strand_id
1 'polypeptide(L)'
;MSDPRTAGEKAAAGRDGTLTSGEGPAPFVAYRLATAEGAILAENHPDETFIPASTLKLAILVAVARALEGGALSLDHEVPVVSSWPSDFDGTPFDFSYDADEVDNAWPAEGTPISVGDILERMITVSSNEATNMAYDLVGKESVAAVFADAGCTHSALGRKYGDMLAAQHFGRVSYCTAGDLATLMGATVRGDLIGAQWTRYVTDLLSRQQDQVIGGVVPAGTPWGSKSGWVDGIRHDVAYIGEPGPRALVLGVCTRDFPDWPSAVAAIRALADIALRLAAR
;
A
#
# COMPACT_ATOMS: atom_id res chain seq x y z
N MET A 1 8.41 -16.79 39.57
CA MET A 1 8.76 -16.96 38.15
C MET A 1 7.54 -16.58 37.35
N SER A 2 7.54 -15.38 36.80
CA SER A 2 6.41 -14.71 36.16
C SER A 2 6.71 -14.51 34.68
N ASP A 3 5.72 -14.84 33.85
CA ASP A 3 5.67 -14.88 32.38
C ASP A 3 5.97 -13.50 31.74
N PRO A 4 6.90 -13.36 30.77
CA PRO A 4 7.29 -12.09 30.17
C PRO A 4 6.50 -11.76 28.88
N ARG A 5 5.18 -11.99 28.88
CA ARG A 5 4.28 -11.59 27.78
C ARG A 5 3.34 -10.49 28.27
N THR A 6 3.82 -9.26 28.31
CA THR A 6 2.99 -8.03 28.42
C THR A 6 3.92 -6.82 28.45
N ALA A 7 4.32 -6.33 27.27
CA ALA A 7 4.88 -4.98 27.12
C ALA A 7 4.83 -4.59 25.63
N GLY A 8 3.66 -4.19 25.17
CA GLY A 8 3.47 -3.74 23.79
C GLY A 8 2.19 -2.94 23.65
N GLU A 9 2.01 -1.90 24.47
CA GLU A 9 0.93 -0.93 24.29
C GLU A 9 1.38 0.44 24.76
N LYS A 10 1.35 1.42 23.85
CA LYS A 10 0.69 2.72 24.02
C LYS A 10 0.78 3.52 22.72
N ALA A 11 -0.33 3.56 21.98
CA ALA A 11 -0.67 4.71 21.16
C ALA A 11 -2.10 5.11 21.50
N ALA A 12 -2.23 6.11 22.37
CA ALA A 12 -3.46 6.84 22.56
C ALA A 12 -3.21 8.29 22.16
N ALA A 13 -3.92 8.74 21.15
CA ALA A 13 -4.62 10.01 21.24
C ALA A 13 -5.88 9.85 20.38
N GLY A 14 -6.95 10.56 20.74
CA GLY A 14 -8.16 10.69 19.94
C GLY A 14 -8.47 12.16 19.72
N ARG A 15 -9.04 12.48 18.56
CA ARG A 15 -9.68 13.75 18.15
C ARG A 15 -8.80 15.01 18.16
N ASP A 16 -7.61 14.94 17.55
CA ASP A 16 -6.84 16.15 17.15
C ASP A 16 -5.70 15.86 16.13
N GLY A 17 -5.91 14.97 15.16
CA GLY A 17 -4.83 14.44 14.31
C GLY A 17 -4.31 13.09 14.79
N THR A 18 -5.25 12.21 15.14
CA THR A 18 -4.95 10.97 15.84
C THR A 18 -5.23 9.76 15.00
N LEU A 19 -4.17 8.99 14.74
CA LEU A 19 -4.21 7.69 14.08
C LEU A 19 -4.97 6.71 14.97
N THR A 20 -6.06 6.15 14.46
CA THR A 20 -6.77 5.08 15.13
C THR A 20 -6.02 3.77 14.87
N SER A 21 -5.24 3.33 15.86
CA SER A 21 -4.89 1.91 16.01
C SER A 21 -6.17 1.11 16.29
N GLY A 22 -6.13 -0.19 15.98
CA GLY A 22 -7.28 -1.11 15.95
C GLY A 22 -7.95 -1.44 17.30
N GLU A 23 -8.22 -0.44 18.15
CA GLU A 23 -8.86 -0.58 19.47
C GLU A 23 -10.21 0.18 19.59
N GLY A 24 -10.88 0.47 18.48
CA GLY A 24 -12.25 0.98 18.52
C GLY A 24 -13.24 -0.08 19.02
N PRO A 25 -14.40 0.32 19.60
CA PRO A 25 -15.33 -0.60 20.26
C PRO A 25 -16.13 -1.50 19.30
N ALA A 26 -16.00 -1.33 17.98
CA ALA A 26 -16.73 -2.09 16.96
C ALA A 26 -16.01 -2.08 15.61
N PRO A 27 -16.17 -3.13 14.78
CA PRO A 27 -15.61 -3.19 13.43
C PRO A 27 -15.99 -1.97 12.58
N PHE A 28 -15.01 -1.39 11.90
CA PHE A 28 -15.17 -0.21 11.05
C PHE A 28 -14.67 -0.48 9.64
N VAL A 29 -15.43 -0.03 8.63
CA VAL A 29 -15.10 -0.19 7.21
C VAL A 29 -15.32 1.14 6.48
N ALA A 30 -14.27 1.69 5.90
CA ALA A 30 -14.33 2.76 4.92
C ALA A 30 -14.09 2.19 3.51
N TYR A 31 -14.80 2.69 2.50
CA TYR A 31 -14.55 2.28 1.12
C TYR A 31 -14.92 3.37 0.12
N ARG A 32 -14.29 3.30 -1.06
CA ARG A 32 -14.74 3.98 -2.28
C ARG A 32 -14.72 2.99 -3.44
N LEU A 33 -15.87 2.81 -4.07
CA LEU A 33 -16.04 2.13 -5.34
C LEU A 33 -16.33 3.19 -6.42
N ALA A 34 -15.50 3.24 -7.45
CA ALA A 34 -15.68 4.14 -8.58
C ALA A 34 -15.29 3.47 -9.90
N THR A 35 -15.65 4.08 -11.02
CA THR A 35 -14.91 3.85 -12.26
C THR A 35 -13.58 4.58 -12.19
N ALA A 36 -12.59 4.12 -12.95
CA ALA A 36 -11.29 4.77 -13.00
C ALA A 36 -11.42 6.20 -13.52
N GLU A 37 -12.34 6.55 -14.43
CA GLU A 37 -12.58 7.94 -14.84
C GLU A 37 -13.15 8.86 -13.74
N GLY A 38 -13.50 8.32 -12.57
CA GLY A 38 -13.89 9.09 -11.39
C GLY A 38 -15.39 9.08 -11.08
N ALA A 39 -16.20 8.29 -11.80
CA ALA A 39 -17.61 8.14 -11.46
C ALA A 39 -17.76 7.29 -10.20
N ILE A 40 -18.10 7.93 -9.08
CA ILE A 40 -18.33 7.25 -7.80
C ILE A 40 -19.64 6.46 -7.88
N LEU A 41 -19.55 5.15 -7.60
CA LEU A 41 -20.69 4.23 -7.62
C LEU A 41 -21.23 3.99 -6.20
N ALA A 42 -20.34 3.90 -5.22
CA ALA A 42 -20.68 3.78 -3.81
C ALA A 42 -19.49 4.17 -2.93
N GLU A 43 -19.75 4.75 -1.76
CA GLU A 43 -18.71 5.05 -0.77
C GLU A 43 -19.27 5.05 0.65
N ASN A 44 -18.39 4.80 1.62
CA ASN A 44 -18.67 4.92 3.04
C ASN A 44 -17.42 5.49 3.73
N HIS A 45 -17.54 6.64 4.39
CA HIS A 45 -16.42 7.33 5.04
C HIS A 45 -15.13 7.36 4.20
N PRO A 46 -15.18 7.78 2.92
CA PRO A 46 -14.06 7.63 2.00
C PRO A 46 -12.82 8.41 2.44
N ASP A 47 -12.99 9.49 3.21
CA ASP A 47 -11.93 10.38 3.69
C ASP A 47 -11.51 10.09 5.14
N GLU A 48 -12.04 9.03 5.77
CA GLU A 48 -11.54 8.56 7.07
C GLU A 48 -10.08 8.15 6.93
N THR A 49 -9.25 8.60 7.87
CA THR A 49 -7.80 8.41 7.84
C THR A 49 -7.38 7.16 8.59
N PHE A 50 -6.50 6.37 7.97
CA PHE A 50 -5.97 5.12 8.51
C PHE A 50 -4.44 5.09 8.47
N ILE A 51 -3.85 4.25 9.32
CA ILE A 51 -2.49 3.76 9.08
C ILE A 51 -2.54 2.93 7.78
N PRO A 52 -1.68 3.21 6.79
CA PRO A 52 -1.88 2.66 5.46
C PRO A 52 -1.59 1.17 5.32
N ALA A 53 -0.88 0.59 6.28
CA ALA A 53 -0.16 -0.66 6.07
C ALA A 53 0.59 -0.63 4.72
N SER A 54 0.65 -1.74 4.00
CA SER A 54 1.38 -1.85 2.72
C SER A 54 0.68 -1.24 1.50
N THR A 55 -0.46 -0.55 1.65
CA THR A 55 -1.23 -0.04 0.50
C THR A 55 -0.52 1.10 -0.25
N LEU A 56 0.26 1.94 0.44
CA LEU A 56 1.01 3.04 -0.19
C LEU A 56 2.22 2.59 -1.02
N LYS A 57 2.58 1.29 -1.01
CA LYS A 57 3.57 0.73 -1.93
C LYS A 57 3.17 0.93 -3.39
N LEU A 58 1.87 1.13 -3.66
CA LEU A 58 1.37 1.54 -4.98
C LEU A 58 1.96 2.88 -5.44
N ALA A 59 2.07 3.88 -4.55
CA ALA A 59 2.66 5.17 -4.92
C ALA A 59 4.17 5.06 -5.20
N ILE A 60 4.87 4.23 -4.42
CA ILE A 60 6.30 3.92 -4.64
C ILE A 60 6.48 3.23 -6.00
N LEU A 61 5.64 2.25 -6.32
CA LEU A 61 5.66 1.55 -7.61
C LEU A 61 5.50 2.51 -8.79
N VAL A 62 4.53 3.44 -8.71
CA VAL A 62 4.31 4.45 -9.76
C VAL A 62 5.51 5.42 -9.84
N ALA A 63 6.11 5.82 -8.71
CA ALA A 63 7.29 6.67 -8.72
C ALA A 63 8.49 5.99 -9.40
N VAL A 64 8.74 4.71 -9.12
CA VAL A 64 9.79 3.93 -9.81
C VAL A 64 9.45 3.78 -11.29
N ALA A 65 8.20 3.51 -11.63
CA ALA A 65 7.76 3.42 -13.03
C ALA A 65 7.96 4.75 -13.80
N ARG A 66 7.77 5.91 -13.16
CA ARG A 66 8.11 7.22 -13.75
C ARG A 66 9.62 7.37 -14.00
N ALA A 67 10.46 6.93 -13.07
CA ALA A 67 11.90 6.97 -13.22
C ALA A 67 12.39 6.01 -14.34
N LEU A 68 11.76 4.84 -14.47
CA LEU A 68 11.97 3.90 -15.57
C LEU A 68 11.52 4.49 -16.92
N GLU A 69 10.37 5.17 -16.96
CA GLU A 69 9.86 5.86 -18.15
C GLU A 69 10.77 7.00 -18.62
N GLY A 70 11.26 7.79 -17.67
CA GLY A 70 12.19 8.89 -17.94
C GLY A 70 13.62 8.42 -18.27
N GLY A 71 13.91 7.11 -18.18
CA GLY A 71 15.24 6.55 -18.41
C GLY A 71 16.26 6.84 -17.31
N ALA A 72 15.82 7.32 -16.14
CA ALA A 72 16.70 7.53 -14.98
C ALA A 72 17.05 6.20 -14.29
N LEU A 73 16.19 5.18 -14.44
CA LEU A 73 16.42 3.81 -14.00
C LEU A 73 16.19 2.85 -15.17
N SER A 74 16.72 1.63 -15.04
CA SER A 74 16.37 0.49 -15.89
C SER A 74 16.03 -0.72 -15.02
N LEU A 75 15.22 -1.65 -15.54
CA LEU A 75 14.81 -2.83 -14.77
C LEU A 75 15.98 -3.76 -14.42
N ASP A 76 16.98 -3.81 -15.30
CA ASP A 76 18.22 -4.58 -15.16
C ASP A 76 19.32 -3.84 -14.37
N HIS A 77 19.08 -2.59 -13.95
CA HIS A 77 19.99 -1.89 -13.06
C HIS A 77 20.07 -2.65 -11.73
N GLU A 78 21.27 -3.05 -11.34
CA GLU A 78 21.50 -3.75 -10.08
C GLU A 78 22.02 -2.79 -9.01
N VAL A 79 21.50 -2.96 -7.80
CA VAL A 79 21.98 -2.28 -6.59
C VAL A 79 22.32 -3.32 -5.53
N PRO A 80 23.28 -3.05 -4.62
CA PRO A 80 23.56 -3.96 -3.51
C PRO A 80 22.36 -3.99 -2.57
N VAL A 81 21.93 -5.20 -2.17
CA VAL A 81 20.91 -5.37 -1.14
C VAL A 81 21.33 -4.71 0.17
N VAL A 82 20.40 -3.99 0.78
CA VAL A 82 20.53 -3.38 2.11
C VAL A 82 19.48 -4.01 3.04
N SER A 83 19.86 -4.21 4.30
CA SER A 83 19.02 -4.84 5.33
C SER A 83 18.68 -3.92 6.52
N SER A 84 19.28 -2.74 6.56
CA SER A 84 19.06 -1.72 7.60
C SER A 84 19.07 -0.31 7.02
N TRP A 85 18.29 0.59 7.62
CA TRP A 85 18.18 1.97 7.16
C TRP A 85 18.36 2.95 8.31
N PRO A 86 18.99 4.11 8.07
CA PRO A 86 18.99 5.17 9.05
C PRO A 86 17.54 5.62 9.30
N SER A 87 17.16 5.71 10.58
CA SER A 87 15.88 6.31 10.94
C SER A 87 15.84 7.79 10.53
N ASP A 88 14.67 8.24 10.10
CA ASP A 88 14.36 9.64 9.78
C ASP A 88 14.15 10.48 11.07
N PHE A 89 14.45 9.88 12.23
CA PHE A 89 14.46 10.47 13.58
C PHE A 89 15.58 11.52 13.70
N ASP A 90 15.23 12.77 14.05
CA ASP A 90 16.17 13.90 14.11
C ASP A 90 17.09 13.92 15.35
N GLY A 91 16.99 12.91 16.22
CA GLY A 91 17.88 12.72 17.36
C GLY A 91 19.10 11.87 17.04
N THR A 92 19.50 10.98 17.96
CA THR A 92 20.65 10.11 17.72
C THR A 92 20.38 9.19 16.52
N PRO A 93 21.21 9.23 15.45
CA PRO A 93 21.06 8.33 14.33
C PRO A 93 21.20 6.90 14.85
N PHE A 94 20.17 6.09 14.61
CA PHE A 94 20.23 4.65 14.76
C PHE A 94 19.65 4.03 13.51
N ASP A 95 20.21 2.90 13.12
CA ASP A 95 19.70 2.13 12.00
C ASP A 95 18.61 1.19 12.51
N PHE A 96 17.53 1.04 11.75
CA PHE A 96 16.49 0.07 12.02
C PHE A 96 16.51 -1.04 10.97
N SER A 97 16.13 -2.23 11.40
CA SER A 97 15.86 -3.40 10.57
C SER A 97 14.49 -3.96 10.95
N TYR A 98 14.03 -4.97 10.21
CA TYR A 98 12.75 -5.62 10.46
C TYR A 98 12.86 -6.78 11.45
N ASP A 99 11.78 -7.02 12.17
CA ASP A 99 11.65 -8.21 13.00
C ASP A 99 11.48 -9.47 12.12
N ALA A 100 11.74 -10.65 12.69
CA ALA A 100 11.80 -11.91 11.94
C ALA A 100 10.48 -12.33 11.27
N ASP A 101 9.36 -11.76 11.68
CA ASP A 101 8.03 -11.96 11.10
C ASP A 101 7.66 -10.90 10.04
N GLU A 102 8.45 -9.85 9.92
CA GLU A 102 8.28 -8.77 8.93
C GLU A 102 9.27 -8.86 7.76
N VAL A 103 10.29 -9.73 7.87
CA VAL A 103 11.28 -9.97 6.82
C VAL A 103 10.76 -10.87 5.71
N ASP A 104 11.20 -10.59 4.49
CA ASP A 104 10.99 -11.50 3.38
C ASP A 104 12.02 -12.65 3.43
N ASN A 105 11.57 -13.87 3.74
CA ASN A 105 12.44 -15.04 3.85
C ASN A 105 13.22 -15.39 2.56
N ALA A 106 12.77 -14.88 1.40
CA ALA A 106 13.48 -15.05 0.14
C ALA A 106 14.29 -13.80 -0.24
N TRP A 107 14.42 -12.83 0.66
CA TRP A 107 15.26 -11.66 0.46
C TRP A 107 16.74 -12.07 0.41
N PRO A 108 17.52 -11.56 -0.57
CA PRO A 108 18.93 -11.94 -0.67
C PRO A 108 19.75 -11.42 0.53
N ALA A 109 20.91 -12.03 0.75
CA ALA A 109 21.85 -11.55 1.76
C ALA A 109 22.34 -10.14 1.43
N GLU A 110 22.63 -9.35 2.47
CA GLU A 110 23.18 -7.99 2.32
C GLU A 110 24.41 -7.94 1.41
N GLY A 111 24.48 -6.90 0.56
CA GLY A 111 25.52 -6.71 -0.44
C GLY A 111 25.35 -7.53 -1.73
N THR A 112 24.44 -8.51 -1.76
CA THR A 112 24.11 -9.24 -3.01
C THR A 112 23.53 -8.28 -4.05
N PRO A 113 23.98 -8.31 -5.32
CA PRO A 113 23.32 -7.55 -6.37
C PRO A 113 21.88 -7.99 -6.57
N ILE A 114 20.95 -7.04 -6.62
CA ILE A 114 19.54 -7.28 -6.95
C ILE A 114 19.08 -6.26 -8.00
N SER A 115 18.33 -6.71 -8.99
CA SER A 115 17.82 -5.84 -10.05
C SER A 115 16.64 -4.99 -9.55
N VAL A 116 16.44 -3.80 -10.13
CA VAL A 116 15.24 -2.98 -9.88
C VAL A 116 13.96 -3.77 -10.18
N GLY A 117 13.97 -4.59 -11.23
CA GLY A 117 12.84 -5.45 -11.56
C GLY A 117 12.49 -6.44 -10.45
N ASP A 118 13.50 -7.11 -9.87
CA ASP A 118 13.30 -8.05 -8.76
C ASP A 118 12.84 -7.34 -7.49
N ILE A 119 13.39 -6.14 -7.21
CA ILE A 119 12.92 -5.30 -6.09
C ILE A 119 11.42 -5.01 -6.25
N LEU A 120 10.96 -4.59 -7.43
CA LEU A 120 9.55 -4.30 -7.67
C LEU A 120 8.66 -5.55 -7.58
N GLU A 121 9.13 -6.68 -8.12
CA GLU A 121 8.43 -7.97 -8.02
C GLU A 121 8.20 -8.35 -6.56
N ARG A 122 9.23 -8.29 -5.72
CA ARG A 122 9.14 -8.64 -4.29
C ARG A 122 8.31 -7.63 -3.50
N MET A 123 8.47 -6.34 -3.78
CA MET A 123 7.69 -5.27 -3.15
C MET A 123 6.18 -5.44 -3.39
N ILE A 124 5.78 -5.87 -4.58
CA ILE A 124 4.37 -5.97 -4.95
C ILE A 124 3.79 -7.34 -4.66
N THR A 125 4.43 -8.44 -5.07
CA THR A 125 3.81 -9.77 -5.03
C THR A 125 3.73 -10.39 -3.65
N VAL A 126 4.77 -10.17 -2.82
CA VAL A 126 4.85 -10.68 -1.44
C VAL A 126 4.89 -9.57 -0.39
N SER A 127 4.82 -8.31 -0.83
CA SER A 127 4.79 -7.15 0.05
C SER A 127 6.05 -7.00 0.94
N SER A 128 7.24 -7.37 0.45
CA SER A 128 8.51 -7.22 1.21
C SER A 128 8.74 -5.78 1.65
N ASN A 129 9.09 -5.57 2.91
CA ASN A 129 9.38 -4.25 3.46
C ASN A 129 10.80 -3.78 3.08
N GLU A 130 11.76 -4.69 2.97
CA GLU A 130 13.11 -4.42 2.47
C GLU A 130 13.06 -3.90 1.03
N ALA A 131 12.37 -4.63 0.16
CA ALA A 131 12.15 -4.22 -1.22
C ALA A 131 11.49 -2.85 -1.32
N THR A 132 10.57 -2.55 -0.39
CA THR A 132 9.88 -1.26 -0.35
C THR A 132 10.82 -0.12 -0.02
N ASN A 133 11.63 -0.28 1.03
CA ASN A 133 12.56 0.78 1.43
C ASN A 133 13.67 0.97 0.40
N MET A 134 14.15 -0.10 -0.24
CA MET A 134 15.07 0.01 -1.38
C MET A 134 14.43 0.73 -2.57
N ALA A 135 13.21 0.35 -2.98
CA ALA A 135 12.48 1.03 -4.05
C ALA A 135 12.25 2.52 -3.74
N TYR A 136 11.96 2.83 -2.47
CA TYR A 136 11.83 4.21 -2.00
C TYR A 136 13.16 4.98 -2.09
N ASP A 137 14.30 4.36 -1.73
CA ASP A 137 15.63 5.01 -1.84
C ASP A 137 16.02 5.33 -3.29
N LEU A 138 15.58 4.52 -4.24
CA LEU A 138 15.86 4.75 -5.66
C LEU A 138 15.22 6.03 -6.20
N VAL A 139 14.09 6.46 -5.64
CA VAL A 139 13.27 7.57 -6.18
C VAL A 139 13.15 8.76 -5.24
N GLY A 140 13.34 8.55 -3.94
CA GLY A 140 13.22 9.58 -2.92
C GLY A 140 11.78 9.97 -2.57
N LYS A 141 11.66 10.71 -1.46
CA LYS A 141 10.38 11.15 -0.88
C LYS A 141 9.58 12.04 -1.82
N GLU A 142 10.26 12.96 -2.47
CA GLU A 142 9.67 13.98 -3.32
C GLU A 142 8.98 13.36 -4.53
N SER A 143 9.59 12.34 -5.13
CA SER A 143 9.00 11.60 -6.25
C SER A 143 7.73 10.87 -5.83
N VAL A 144 7.71 10.27 -4.64
CA VAL A 144 6.51 9.60 -4.10
C VAL A 144 5.42 10.61 -3.74
N ALA A 145 5.78 11.76 -3.16
CA ALA A 145 4.83 12.83 -2.88
C ALA A 145 4.20 13.40 -4.16
N ALA A 146 4.99 13.57 -5.22
CA ALA A 146 4.51 14.02 -6.52
C ALA A 146 3.48 13.06 -7.12
N VAL A 147 3.64 11.74 -6.92
CA VAL A 147 2.64 10.75 -7.36
C VAL A 147 1.28 10.98 -6.70
N PHE A 148 1.24 11.22 -5.39
CA PHE A 148 -0.02 11.53 -4.70
C PHE A 148 -0.67 12.80 -5.24
N ALA A 149 0.13 13.87 -5.38
CA ALA A 149 -0.35 15.16 -5.89
C ALA A 149 -0.92 15.03 -7.32
N ASP A 150 -0.18 14.38 -8.23
CA ASP A 150 -0.56 14.23 -9.63
C ASP A 150 -1.76 13.28 -9.81
N ALA A 151 -1.91 12.30 -8.92
CA ALA A 151 -3.10 11.45 -8.88
C ALA A 151 -4.34 12.20 -8.41
N GLY A 152 -4.19 13.36 -7.75
CA GLY A 152 -5.27 14.10 -7.11
C GLY A 152 -5.61 13.60 -5.70
N CYS A 153 -4.70 12.89 -5.04
CA CYS A 153 -4.85 12.52 -3.63
C CYS A 153 -4.70 13.76 -2.75
N THR A 154 -5.58 13.92 -1.77
CA THR A 154 -5.63 15.14 -0.93
C THR A 154 -5.43 14.86 0.55
N HIS A 155 -5.53 13.59 0.95
CA HIS A 155 -5.48 13.16 2.34
C HIS A 155 -4.36 12.19 2.63
N SER A 156 -3.76 11.51 1.64
CA SER A 156 -2.78 10.44 1.83
C SER A 156 -1.35 10.96 1.70
N ALA A 157 -0.47 10.49 2.58
CA ALA A 157 0.95 10.80 2.52
C ALA A 157 1.80 9.65 3.05
N LEU A 158 2.97 9.49 2.46
CA LEU A 158 4.03 8.64 2.98
C LEU A 158 5.00 9.50 3.77
N GLY A 159 4.85 9.51 5.10
CA GLY A 159 5.62 10.37 6.00
C GLY A 159 7.05 9.85 6.27
N ARG A 160 7.26 8.55 6.10
CA ARG A 160 8.47 7.82 6.51
C ARG A 160 8.64 6.50 5.72
N LYS A 161 9.81 5.89 5.88
CA LYS A 161 10.09 4.51 5.47
C LYS A 161 9.24 3.50 6.28
N TYR A 162 9.00 2.33 5.69
CA TYR A 162 8.37 1.21 6.38
C TYR A 162 9.32 0.71 7.48
N GLY A 163 8.78 0.30 8.64
CA GLY A 163 9.58 -0.09 9.81
C GLY A 163 10.08 1.04 10.72
N ASP A 164 10.12 2.30 10.25
CA ASP A 164 10.64 3.43 11.05
C ASP A 164 9.63 3.94 12.10
N MET A 165 9.38 3.12 13.12
CA MET A 165 8.36 3.39 14.14
C MET A 165 8.73 4.56 15.05
N LEU A 166 10.01 4.82 15.30
CA LEU A 166 10.45 5.91 16.16
C LEU A 166 10.23 7.28 15.50
N ALA A 167 10.44 7.42 14.18
CA ALA A 167 10.08 8.64 13.46
C ALA A 167 8.57 8.95 13.55
N ALA A 168 7.72 7.92 13.52
CA ALA A 168 6.28 8.09 13.73
C ALA A 168 5.93 8.50 15.16
N GLN A 169 6.47 7.80 16.17
CA GLN A 169 6.11 8.00 17.58
C GLN A 169 6.61 9.33 18.15
N HIS A 170 7.78 9.81 17.71
CA HIS A 170 8.44 10.96 18.34
C HIS A 170 8.35 12.26 17.54
N PHE A 171 8.13 12.20 16.23
CA PHE A 171 8.16 13.39 15.36
C PHE A 171 6.93 13.60 14.50
N GLY A 172 5.87 12.80 14.70
CA GLY A 172 4.65 12.91 13.92
C GLY A 172 4.87 12.67 12.42
N ARG A 173 5.97 11.99 12.03
CA ARG A 173 6.24 11.56 10.66
C ARG A 173 5.42 10.32 10.35
N VAL A 174 4.11 10.51 10.36
CA VAL A 174 3.14 9.43 10.18
C VAL A 174 2.68 9.36 8.73
N SER A 175 2.66 8.13 8.23
CA SER A 175 2.05 7.82 6.96
C SER A 175 0.58 7.55 7.18
N TYR A 176 -0.25 8.05 6.29
CA TYR A 176 -1.70 7.92 6.38
C TYR A 176 -2.30 7.70 5.00
N CYS A 177 -3.42 6.97 4.95
CA CYS A 177 -4.22 6.84 3.74
C CYS A 177 -5.71 6.96 4.03
N THR A 178 -6.48 7.18 2.97
CA THR A 178 -7.95 7.07 2.99
C THR A 178 -8.40 6.14 1.87
N ALA A 179 -9.56 5.51 2.04
CA ALA A 179 -10.11 4.65 0.99
C ALA A 179 -10.35 5.41 -0.32
N GLY A 180 -10.74 6.69 -0.20
CA GLY A 180 -10.96 7.60 -1.31
C GLY A 180 -9.69 7.84 -2.11
N ASP A 181 -8.59 8.18 -1.46
CA ASP A 181 -7.32 8.45 -2.13
C ASP A 181 -6.67 7.18 -2.70
N LEU A 182 -6.81 6.03 -2.01
CA LEU A 182 -6.34 4.76 -2.57
C LEU A 182 -7.05 4.44 -3.90
N ALA A 183 -8.39 4.59 -3.95
CA ALA A 183 -9.15 4.42 -5.18
C ALA A 183 -8.76 5.44 -6.26
N THR A 184 -8.53 6.70 -5.88
CA THR A 184 -8.05 7.77 -6.78
C THR A 184 -6.69 7.43 -7.38
N LEU A 185 -5.71 7.04 -6.57
CA LEU A 185 -4.37 6.63 -7.00
C LEU A 185 -4.43 5.43 -7.94
N MET A 186 -5.20 4.40 -7.59
CA MET A 186 -5.40 3.23 -8.45
C MET A 186 -6.03 3.63 -9.79
N GLY A 187 -7.06 4.49 -9.77
CA GLY A 187 -7.71 4.99 -10.97
C GLY A 187 -6.74 5.72 -11.90
N ALA A 188 -5.99 6.68 -11.37
CA ALA A 188 -5.00 7.43 -12.13
C ALA A 188 -3.89 6.52 -12.70
N THR A 189 -3.49 5.49 -11.94
CA THR A 189 -2.52 4.48 -12.38
C THR A 189 -3.05 3.69 -13.57
N VAL A 190 -4.26 3.12 -13.50
CA VAL A 190 -4.79 2.24 -14.55
C VAL A 190 -5.30 2.99 -15.78
N ARG A 191 -5.60 4.29 -15.66
CA ARG A 191 -5.86 5.16 -16.82
C ARG A 191 -4.60 5.45 -17.63
N GLY A 192 -3.42 5.32 -17.01
CA GLY A 192 -2.14 5.71 -17.60
C GLY A 192 -1.89 7.23 -17.55
N ASP A 193 -2.55 7.94 -16.63
CA ASP A 193 -2.35 9.38 -16.46
C ASP A 193 -1.02 9.71 -15.76
N LEU A 194 -0.53 8.76 -14.94
CA LEU A 194 0.68 8.95 -14.14
C LEU A 194 1.95 8.43 -14.82
N ILE A 195 1.79 7.45 -15.70
CA ILE A 195 2.84 6.70 -16.40
C ILE A 195 2.27 6.22 -17.74
N GLY A 196 3.05 6.29 -18.82
CA GLY A 196 2.60 5.92 -20.16
C GLY A 196 2.20 4.45 -20.31
N ALA A 197 1.64 4.11 -21.48
CA ALA A 197 0.98 2.82 -21.71
C ALA A 197 1.88 1.58 -21.49
N GLN A 198 3.19 1.69 -21.77
CA GLN A 198 4.13 0.60 -21.51
C GLN A 198 4.25 0.30 -20.02
N TRP A 199 4.48 1.34 -19.22
CA TRP A 199 4.70 1.22 -17.79
C TRP A 199 3.40 1.00 -17.02
N THR A 200 2.28 1.52 -17.51
CA THR A 200 0.94 1.13 -17.04
C THR A 200 0.77 -0.39 -17.12
N ARG A 201 1.06 -0.99 -18.29
CA ARG A 201 0.96 -2.45 -18.47
C ARG A 201 1.86 -3.21 -17.49
N TYR A 202 3.12 -2.79 -17.36
CA TYR A 202 4.06 -3.40 -16.43
C TYR A 202 3.58 -3.34 -14.97
N VAL A 203 3.09 -2.18 -14.53
CA VAL A 203 2.56 -1.98 -13.18
C VAL A 203 1.31 -2.81 -12.94
N THR A 204 0.36 -2.84 -13.88
CA THR A 204 -0.85 -3.66 -13.76
C THR A 204 -0.54 -5.15 -13.75
N ASP A 205 0.44 -5.58 -14.55
CA ASP A 205 0.91 -6.96 -14.60
C ASP A 205 1.51 -7.38 -13.24
N LEU A 206 2.37 -6.55 -12.63
CA LEU A 206 2.85 -6.76 -11.26
C LEU A 206 1.72 -6.87 -10.22
N LEU A 207 0.77 -5.93 -10.24
CA LEU A 207 -0.36 -5.91 -9.31
C LEU A 207 -1.25 -7.16 -9.45
N SER A 208 -1.36 -7.72 -10.67
CA SER A 208 -2.12 -8.95 -10.94
C SER A 208 -1.48 -10.21 -10.32
N ARG A 209 -0.18 -10.16 -9.99
CA ARG A 209 0.57 -11.25 -9.36
C ARG A 209 0.62 -11.16 -7.83
N GLN A 210 -0.15 -10.26 -7.22
CA GLN A 210 -0.30 -10.18 -5.77
C GLN A 210 -0.66 -11.57 -5.21
N GLN A 211 0.11 -12.06 -4.23
CA GLN A 211 -0.15 -13.37 -3.62
C GLN A 211 -1.19 -13.29 -2.51
N ASP A 212 -1.27 -12.15 -1.82
CA ASP A 212 -2.28 -11.90 -0.80
C ASP A 212 -3.58 -11.36 -1.43
N GLN A 213 -4.34 -12.27 -2.04
CA GLN A 213 -5.50 -11.97 -2.87
C GLN A 213 -6.77 -11.72 -2.03
N VAL A 214 -6.86 -10.55 -1.40
CA VAL A 214 -8.05 -10.15 -0.61
C VAL A 214 -9.24 -9.90 -1.54
N ILE A 215 -9.26 -8.77 -2.27
CA ILE A 215 -10.28 -8.46 -3.29
C ILE A 215 -10.17 -9.44 -4.46
N GLY A 216 -8.96 -9.69 -4.95
CA GLY A 216 -8.70 -10.60 -6.06
C GLY A 216 -9.25 -12.01 -5.88
N GLY A 217 -9.34 -12.49 -4.63
CA GLY A 217 -9.83 -13.83 -4.31
C GLY A 217 -11.33 -14.07 -4.58
N VAL A 218 -12.10 -13.03 -4.91
CA VAL A 218 -13.51 -13.15 -5.35
C VAL A 218 -13.75 -12.65 -6.78
N VAL A 219 -12.72 -12.19 -7.47
CA VAL A 219 -12.85 -11.77 -8.87
C VAL A 219 -13.07 -13.00 -9.77
N PRO A 220 -14.08 -12.98 -10.68
CA PRO A 220 -14.36 -14.12 -11.54
C PRO A 220 -13.18 -14.47 -12.44
N ALA A 221 -12.93 -15.78 -12.61
CA ALA A 221 -11.86 -16.27 -13.48
C ALA A 221 -11.93 -15.67 -14.89
N GLY A 222 -10.78 -15.24 -15.41
CA GLY A 222 -10.66 -14.58 -16.72
C GLY A 222 -10.98 -13.08 -16.73
N THR A 223 -11.43 -12.51 -15.61
CA THR A 223 -11.57 -11.05 -15.48
C THR A 223 -10.20 -10.46 -15.12
N PRO A 224 -9.67 -9.49 -15.86
CA PRO A 224 -8.43 -8.82 -15.47
C PRO A 224 -8.62 -8.09 -14.12
N TRP A 225 -7.62 -8.17 -13.26
CA TRP A 225 -7.59 -7.46 -11.98
C TRP A 225 -6.15 -7.35 -11.49
N GLY A 226 -5.94 -6.49 -10.49
CA GLY A 226 -4.69 -6.40 -9.74
C GLY A 226 -4.92 -5.59 -8.47
N SER A 227 -4.16 -5.89 -7.41
CA SER A 227 -4.36 -5.22 -6.12
C SER A 227 -3.10 -5.06 -5.30
N LYS A 228 -3.18 -4.16 -4.30
CA LYS A 228 -2.20 -4.04 -3.23
C LYS A 228 -2.91 -4.10 -1.88
N SER A 229 -2.76 -5.25 -1.22
CA SER A 229 -3.24 -5.44 0.15
C SER A 229 -2.27 -4.86 1.18
N GLY A 230 -2.77 -4.67 2.40
CA GLY A 230 -1.96 -4.31 3.55
C GLY A 230 -2.60 -4.81 4.84
N TRP A 231 -1.76 -5.11 5.83
CA TRP A 231 -2.19 -5.41 7.18
C TRP A 231 -1.19 -4.86 8.18
N VAL A 232 -1.69 -4.50 9.35
CA VAL A 232 -0.98 -4.37 10.63
C VAL A 232 -1.96 -4.82 11.72
N ASP A 233 -1.53 -4.95 12.97
CA ASP A 233 -2.44 -5.39 14.04
C ASP A 233 -3.71 -4.53 14.11
N GLY A 234 -4.86 -5.22 14.10
CA GLY A 234 -6.19 -4.61 14.10
C GLY A 234 -6.60 -3.92 12.80
N ILE A 235 -5.80 -3.96 11.73
CA ILE A 235 -6.03 -3.30 10.44
C ILE A 235 -5.89 -4.28 9.27
N ARG A 236 -6.85 -4.24 8.34
CA ARG A 236 -6.78 -4.97 7.06
C ARG A 236 -7.28 -4.11 5.92
N HIS A 237 -6.48 -3.94 4.88
CA HIS A 237 -6.79 -3.05 3.75
C HIS A 237 -6.54 -3.77 2.43
N ASP A 238 -7.22 -3.31 1.38
CA ASP A 238 -6.89 -3.65 0.00
C ASP A 238 -7.35 -2.53 -0.94
N VAL A 239 -6.60 -2.33 -2.02
CA VAL A 239 -6.96 -1.45 -3.13
C VAL A 239 -6.75 -2.17 -4.44
N ALA A 240 -7.79 -2.23 -5.27
CA ALA A 240 -7.79 -3.02 -6.49
C ALA A 240 -8.36 -2.24 -7.67
N TYR A 241 -7.90 -2.60 -8.87
CA TYR A 241 -8.66 -2.40 -10.09
C TYR A 241 -9.29 -3.72 -10.55
N ILE A 242 -10.44 -3.65 -11.21
CA ILE A 242 -11.16 -4.80 -11.76
C ILE A 242 -11.66 -4.46 -13.16
N GLY A 243 -11.41 -5.37 -14.11
CA GLY A 243 -11.63 -5.17 -15.54
C GLY A 243 -10.37 -4.70 -16.27
N GLU A 244 -10.50 -4.50 -17.58
CA GLU A 244 -9.41 -4.00 -18.43
C GLU A 244 -8.87 -2.65 -17.93
N PRO A 245 -7.55 -2.49 -17.72
CA PRO A 245 -6.96 -1.21 -17.36
C PRO A 245 -7.35 -0.11 -18.34
N GLY A 246 -7.86 0.99 -17.80
CA GLY A 246 -8.34 2.14 -18.56
C GLY A 246 -9.45 2.88 -17.82
N PRO A 247 -10.07 3.90 -18.44
CA PRO A 247 -11.06 4.76 -17.78
C PRO A 247 -12.31 4.03 -17.26
N ARG A 248 -12.64 2.87 -17.85
CA ARG A 248 -13.81 2.07 -17.46
C ARG A 248 -13.50 0.97 -16.45
N ALA A 249 -12.24 0.76 -16.06
CA ALA A 249 -11.92 -0.18 -14.99
C ALA A 249 -12.68 0.24 -13.72
N LEU A 250 -13.18 -0.71 -12.95
CA LEU A 250 -13.61 -0.41 -11.60
C LEU A 250 -12.37 -0.25 -10.71
N VAL A 251 -12.44 0.67 -9.76
CA VAL A 251 -11.46 0.82 -8.68
C VAL A 251 -12.18 0.74 -7.35
N LEU A 252 -11.61 -0.06 -6.44
CA LEU A 252 -12.16 -0.29 -5.11
C LEU A 252 -11.03 -0.14 -4.09
N GLY A 253 -11.08 0.93 -3.30
CA GLY A 253 -10.26 1.09 -2.10
C GLY A 253 -11.09 0.72 -0.87
N VAL A 254 -10.55 -0.13 0.00
CA VAL A 254 -11.18 -0.51 1.27
C VAL A 254 -10.19 -0.43 2.41
N CYS A 255 -10.55 0.34 3.45
CA CYS A 255 -9.82 0.43 4.70
C CYS A 255 -10.68 -0.10 5.85
N THR A 256 -10.12 -0.96 6.70
CA THR A 256 -10.82 -1.55 7.84
C THR A 256 -9.99 -1.48 9.12
N ARG A 257 -10.67 -1.40 10.26
CA ARG A 257 -10.08 -1.54 11.59
C ARG A 257 -11.05 -2.21 12.56
N ASP A 258 -10.54 -2.62 13.72
CA ASP A 258 -11.34 -3.05 14.89
C ASP A 258 -12.17 -4.34 14.65
N PHE A 259 -11.76 -5.17 13.68
CA PHE A 259 -12.36 -6.48 13.47
C PHE A 259 -11.86 -7.50 14.50
N PRO A 260 -12.70 -8.46 14.95
CA PRO A 260 -12.32 -9.43 15.97
C PRO A 260 -11.19 -10.37 15.50
N ASP A 261 -11.08 -10.58 14.19
CA ASP A 261 -10.03 -11.37 13.57
C ASP A 261 -9.86 -10.98 12.09
N TRP A 262 -8.74 -11.39 11.51
CA TRP A 262 -8.42 -11.13 10.11
C TRP A 262 -9.40 -11.77 9.11
N PRO A 263 -9.84 -13.03 9.27
CA PRO A 263 -10.85 -13.62 8.40
C PRO A 263 -12.13 -12.78 8.30
N SER A 264 -12.59 -12.19 9.40
CA SER A 264 -13.78 -11.34 9.44
C SER A 264 -13.58 -10.04 8.64
N ALA A 265 -12.41 -9.40 8.76
CA ALA A 265 -12.09 -8.23 7.96
C ALA A 265 -11.98 -8.56 6.46
N VAL A 266 -11.31 -9.66 6.11
CA VAL A 266 -11.20 -10.16 4.73
C VAL A 266 -12.59 -10.48 4.15
N ALA A 267 -13.48 -11.09 4.93
CA ALA A 267 -14.85 -11.39 4.50
C ALA A 267 -15.63 -10.09 4.20
N ALA A 268 -15.49 -9.05 5.02
CA ALA A 268 -16.12 -7.76 4.77
C ALA A 268 -15.60 -7.10 3.49
N ILE A 269 -14.28 -7.10 3.27
CA ILE A 269 -13.67 -6.55 2.04
C ILE A 269 -14.16 -7.32 0.80
N ARG A 270 -14.20 -8.65 0.88
CA ARG A 270 -14.69 -9.51 -0.22
C ARG A 270 -16.17 -9.32 -0.52
N ALA A 271 -17.00 -9.12 0.50
CA ALA A 271 -18.42 -8.80 0.30
C ALA A 271 -18.62 -7.48 -0.46
N LEU A 272 -17.80 -6.46 -0.19
CA LEU A 272 -17.81 -5.20 -0.96
C LEU A 272 -17.37 -5.41 -2.42
N ALA A 273 -16.34 -6.22 -2.65
CA ALA A 273 -15.90 -6.58 -4.00
C ALA A 273 -16.98 -7.34 -4.78
N ASP A 274 -17.68 -8.29 -4.15
CA ASP A 274 -18.81 -8.99 -4.76
C ASP A 274 -19.95 -8.04 -5.14
N ILE A 275 -20.24 -7.05 -4.30
CA ILE A 275 -21.24 -6.00 -4.61
C ILE A 275 -20.76 -5.18 -5.81
N ALA A 276 -19.50 -4.77 -5.84
CA ALA A 276 -18.91 -4.02 -6.94
C ALA A 276 -19.05 -4.76 -8.29
N LEU A 277 -18.69 -6.04 -8.30
CA LEU A 277 -18.80 -6.90 -9.48
C LEU A 277 -20.25 -7.02 -9.99
N ARG A 278 -21.22 -7.13 -9.07
CA ARG A 278 -22.65 -7.19 -9.43
C ARG A 278 -23.19 -5.86 -9.97
N LEU A 279 -22.66 -4.74 -9.51
CA LEU A 279 -23.04 -3.42 -9.99
C LEU A 279 -22.49 -3.15 -11.40
N ALA A 280 -21.27 -3.60 -11.71
CA ALA A 280 -20.68 -3.45 -13.05
C ALA A 280 -21.26 -4.41 -14.11
N ALA A 281 -21.92 -5.50 -13.70
CA ALA A 281 -22.57 -6.43 -14.62
C ALA A 281 -23.95 -5.96 -15.12
N ARG A 282 -24.41 -4.77 -14.70
CA ARG A 282 -25.70 -4.16 -15.06
C ARG A 282 -25.50 -3.00 -16.03
#